data_AF-A0A9P6FTE9-F1
#
_entry.id   AF-A0A9P6FTE9-F1
#
_cell.length_a   1.000
_cell.length_b   1.000
_cell.length_c   1.000
_cell.angle_alpha   90.00
_cell.angle_beta   90.00
_cell.angle_gamma   90.00
#
_symmetry.space_group_name_H-M   'P 1'
#
loop_
_entity.id
_entity.type
_entity.pdbx_description
1 polymer ?
#
loop_
_entity_poly.entity_id
_entity_poly.type
_entity_poly.pdbx_seq_one_letter_code
_entity_poly.pdbx_strand_id
1 'polypeptide(L)'
;MLAKYSSVKPGTGEYVQPPNAKLSYGTMVLIRASLVGGARRGMAKAVTIATRYSAIRRQFVDKDSPKLLDPSSLTENQISESGEITGQGMTIVETPVLDYSTQQYRLFPIIAAAYACLFTGNEMMRLYEENVKNMATGDFSLLADVHASSSGLKSLTTTMATAAIEECRRACGGHGFSTFSGLPFLLQDYAPNVTWEGDNYMITQQTGRYLTKSFRDLVTKRRSPEFSASTAITNPTLGYLNTYLDNPDLRCPATSPADFLNQEIQMAAFGQRAAKIIANVVQALDVERQSWNSMQVEIYNASVAHCELILVQNFILALRESIPFGTDQPTISKALREALKDLSDLFALHTIEKHAGEFLASGYLDPMQLQWIRRAIMDLMANKIRPNAVGLVDAFAFPDYLLNSALGAYDGRVYERYTEMATREPLNRTEVVEGYEQYIRPFTNPNGLKGKTMQSRL
;
A
#
# COMPACT_ATOMS: atom_id res chain seq x y z
N MET A 1 36.01 -2.32 -20.19
CA MET A 1 34.96 -3.36 -20.18
C MET A 1 34.75 -3.81 -18.75
N LEU A 2 33.52 -3.77 -18.22
CA LEU A 2 33.20 -4.40 -16.92
C LEU A 2 33.15 -5.93 -17.14
N ALA A 3 34.18 -6.66 -16.70
CA ALA A 3 34.41 -8.06 -17.10
C ALA A 3 34.33 -9.09 -15.95
N LYS A 4 33.50 -8.81 -14.93
CA LYS A 4 33.39 -9.67 -13.72
C LYS A 4 32.83 -11.06 -14.01
N TYR A 5 31.80 -11.13 -14.85
CA TYR A 5 31.12 -12.39 -15.18
C TYR A 5 31.35 -12.85 -16.62
N SER A 6 31.65 -11.93 -17.53
CA SER A 6 31.94 -12.25 -18.93
C SER A 6 33.10 -11.39 -19.41
N SER A 7 33.96 -11.93 -20.27
CA SER A 7 35.13 -11.21 -20.77
C SER A 7 35.27 -11.36 -22.29
N VAL A 8 36.08 -10.50 -22.89
CA VAL A 8 36.51 -10.64 -24.29
C VAL A 8 38.01 -10.85 -24.27
N LYS A 9 38.49 -11.93 -24.90
CA LYS A 9 39.92 -12.26 -24.92
C LYS A 9 40.70 -11.21 -25.72
N PRO A 10 41.77 -10.61 -25.16
CA PRO A 10 42.62 -9.68 -25.89
C PRO A 10 43.24 -10.34 -27.13
N GLY A 11 43.34 -9.60 -28.23
CA GLY A 11 43.94 -10.05 -29.50
C GLY A 11 43.03 -10.91 -30.37
N THR A 12 42.25 -11.83 -29.79
CA THR A 12 41.34 -12.71 -30.57
C THR A 12 39.91 -12.18 -30.68
N GLY A 13 39.47 -11.34 -29.73
CA GLY A 13 38.08 -10.84 -29.69
C GLY A 13 37.05 -11.90 -29.28
N GLU A 14 37.48 -13.08 -28.84
CA GLU A 14 36.59 -14.18 -28.44
C GLU A 14 35.82 -13.84 -27.15
N TYR A 15 34.49 -13.98 -27.18
CA TYR A 15 33.62 -13.74 -26.03
C TYR A 15 33.56 -14.96 -25.09
N VAL A 16 33.88 -14.74 -23.83
CA VAL A 16 33.75 -15.74 -22.75
C VAL A 16 32.44 -15.48 -22.02
N GLN A 17 31.52 -16.44 -22.12
CA GLN A 17 30.20 -16.38 -21.49
C GLN A 17 30.26 -16.51 -19.97
N PRO A 18 29.30 -15.94 -19.23
CA PRO A 18 29.22 -16.12 -17.79
C PRO A 18 28.81 -17.53 -17.38
N PRO A 19 29.24 -18.02 -16.20
CA PRO A 19 28.84 -19.34 -15.69
C PRO A 19 27.32 -19.51 -15.58
N ASN A 20 26.60 -18.42 -15.29
CA ASN A 20 25.15 -18.38 -15.30
C ASN A 20 24.69 -16.99 -15.78
N ALA A 21 23.87 -16.95 -16.83
CA ALA A 21 23.38 -15.71 -17.44
C ALA A 21 22.54 -14.84 -16.47
N LYS A 22 22.04 -15.43 -15.37
CA LYS A 22 21.20 -14.76 -14.37
C LYS A 22 21.99 -14.12 -13.22
N LEU A 23 23.33 -14.23 -13.21
CA LEU A 23 24.16 -13.60 -12.17
C LEU A 23 24.05 -12.07 -12.16
N SER A 24 23.72 -11.46 -13.29
CA SER A 24 23.44 -10.03 -13.40
C SER A 24 22.15 -9.60 -12.69
N TYR A 25 21.28 -10.54 -12.30
CA TYR A 25 20.00 -10.22 -11.66
C TYR A 25 20.15 -9.79 -10.21
N GLY A 26 21.28 -10.07 -9.55
CA GLY A 26 21.51 -9.73 -8.15
C GLY A 26 21.28 -8.25 -7.84
N THR A 27 21.84 -7.35 -8.66
CA THR A 27 21.65 -5.90 -8.48
C THR A 27 20.19 -5.47 -8.72
N MET A 28 19.52 -6.04 -9.73
CA MET A 28 18.10 -5.74 -9.98
C MET A 28 17.21 -6.18 -8.82
N VAL A 29 17.47 -7.36 -8.26
CA VAL A 29 16.72 -7.88 -7.10
C VAL A 29 16.92 -6.97 -5.88
N LEU A 30 18.15 -6.54 -5.60
CA LEU A 30 18.44 -5.62 -4.49
C LEU A 30 17.68 -4.30 -4.62
N ILE A 31 17.71 -3.69 -5.81
CA ILE A 31 17.02 -2.42 -6.06
C ILE A 31 15.52 -2.61 -5.91
N ARG A 32 14.95 -3.69 -6.47
CA ARG A 32 13.51 -3.98 -6.35
C ARG A 32 13.08 -4.27 -4.91
N ALA A 33 13.85 -5.03 -4.15
CA ALA A 33 13.60 -5.26 -2.72
C ALA A 33 13.62 -3.93 -1.93
N SER A 34 14.56 -3.04 -2.27
CA SER A 34 14.62 -1.69 -1.71
C SER A 34 13.40 -0.84 -2.08
N LEU A 35 12.87 -0.96 -3.31
CA LEU A 35 11.64 -0.28 -3.75
C LEU A 35 10.40 -0.78 -3.00
N VAL A 36 10.29 -2.08 -2.73
CA VAL A 36 9.22 -2.66 -1.90
C VAL A 36 9.25 -2.06 -0.49
N GLY A 37 10.42 -2.03 0.15
CA GLY A 37 10.59 -1.35 1.44
C GLY A 37 10.40 0.18 1.37
N GLY A 38 10.68 0.79 0.22
CA GLY A 38 10.45 2.20 -0.07
C GLY A 38 8.98 2.56 -0.22
N ALA A 39 8.15 1.66 -0.74
CA ALA A 39 6.71 1.84 -0.86
C ALA A 39 6.03 2.09 0.48
N ARG A 40 6.45 1.36 1.51
CA ARG A 40 6.05 1.66 2.89
C ARG A 40 6.32 3.12 3.24
N ARG A 41 7.51 3.66 2.96
CA ARG A 41 7.87 5.03 3.37
C ARG A 41 6.96 6.07 2.71
N GLY A 42 6.64 5.88 1.43
CA GLY A 42 5.70 6.73 0.69
C GLY A 42 4.30 6.73 1.32
N MET A 43 3.74 5.53 1.51
CA MET A 43 2.42 5.37 2.16
C MET A 43 2.40 5.93 3.58
N ALA A 44 3.39 5.56 4.38
CA ALA A 44 3.48 5.91 5.80
C ALA A 44 3.53 7.43 5.98
N LYS A 45 4.35 8.15 5.20
CA LYS A 45 4.37 9.62 5.25
C LYS A 45 3.00 10.23 4.91
N ALA A 46 2.39 9.79 3.82
CA ALA A 46 1.12 10.33 3.37
C ALA A 46 -0.01 10.07 4.37
N VAL A 47 -0.09 8.84 4.90
CA VAL A 47 -1.14 8.45 5.84
C VAL A 47 -0.91 9.05 7.22
N THR A 48 0.33 9.32 7.65
CA THR A 48 0.60 10.11 8.86
C THR A 48 0.02 11.52 8.72
N ILE A 49 0.28 12.19 7.60
CA ILE A 49 -0.27 13.54 7.34
C ILE A 49 -1.79 13.51 7.36
N ALA A 50 -2.40 12.60 6.60
CA ALA A 50 -3.86 12.55 6.47
C ALA A 50 -4.55 12.11 7.76
N THR A 51 -3.98 11.18 8.53
CA THR A 51 -4.57 10.69 9.79
C THR A 51 -4.50 11.76 10.88
N ARG A 52 -3.35 12.41 11.07
CA ARG A 52 -3.21 13.52 12.02
C ARG A 52 -4.15 14.66 11.68
N TYR A 53 -4.17 15.09 10.41
CA TYR A 53 -5.10 16.11 9.94
C TYR A 53 -6.56 15.72 10.18
N SER A 54 -6.93 14.48 9.87
CA SER A 54 -8.31 14.00 10.02
C SER A 54 -8.76 13.92 11.48
N ALA A 55 -7.84 13.71 12.42
CA ALA A 55 -8.14 13.72 13.85
C ALA A 55 -8.44 15.13 14.39
N ILE A 56 -7.86 16.17 13.77
CA ILE A 56 -8.01 17.57 14.17
C ILE A 56 -9.13 18.27 13.40
N ARG A 57 -9.22 18.03 12.10
CA ARG A 57 -10.22 18.65 11.23
C ARG A 57 -11.61 18.19 11.65
N ARG A 58 -12.48 19.15 11.97
CA ARG A 58 -13.90 18.92 12.23
C ARG A 58 -14.71 19.47 11.05
N GLN A 59 -15.78 18.78 10.71
CA GLN A 59 -16.72 19.25 9.70
C GLN A 59 -18.04 18.49 9.82
N PHE A 60 -19.14 19.24 9.74
CA PHE A 60 -20.51 18.73 9.89
C PHE A 60 -20.78 18.13 11.28
N VAL A 61 -22.06 17.94 11.58
CA VAL A 61 -22.56 17.36 12.83
C VAL A 61 -23.44 16.17 12.48
N ASP A 62 -23.17 15.03 13.12
CA ASP A 62 -24.13 13.92 13.15
C ASP A 62 -25.26 14.29 14.12
N LYS A 63 -26.46 14.47 13.58
CA LYS A 63 -27.64 14.86 14.37
C LYS A 63 -28.12 13.74 15.29
N ASP A 64 -27.93 12.49 14.89
CA ASP A 64 -28.41 11.32 15.62
C ASP A 64 -27.41 10.88 16.69
N SER A 65 -26.13 11.21 16.51
CA SER A 65 -25.05 10.95 17.48
C SER A 65 -24.06 12.13 17.60
N PRO A 66 -24.48 13.29 18.13
CA PRO A 66 -23.64 14.48 18.19
C PRO A 66 -22.42 14.27 19.10
N LYS A 67 -21.29 14.90 18.72
CA LYS A 67 -20.10 14.94 19.56
C LYS A 67 -20.25 16.05 20.58
N LEU A 68 -20.07 15.68 21.85
CA LEU A 68 -20.17 16.57 22.99
C LEU A 68 -18.79 16.80 23.59
N LEU A 69 -18.48 18.05 23.91
CA LEU A 69 -17.28 18.43 24.66
C LEU A 69 -17.66 19.25 25.89
N ASP A 70 -16.86 19.09 26.93
CA ASP A 70 -16.95 19.93 28.12
C ASP A 70 -16.47 21.35 27.75
N PRO A 71 -17.25 22.41 28.04
CA PRO A 71 -16.85 23.79 27.77
C PRO A 71 -15.47 24.16 28.32
N SER A 72 -15.06 23.57 29.45
CA SER A 72 -13.75 23.80 30.08
C SER A 72 -12.56 23.25 29.28
N SER A 73 -12.82 22.34 28.33
CA SER A 73 -11.82 21.75 27.44
C SER A 73 -11.68 22.47 26.09
N LEU A 74 -12.53 23.48 25.84
CA LEU A 74 -12.54 24.26 24.59
C LEU A 74 -11.71 25.53 24.74
N THR A 75 -11.02 25.93 23.67
CA THR A 75 -10.42 27.26 23.58
C THR A 75 -11.49 28.32 23.26
N GLU A 76 -11.25 29.60 23.59
CA GLU A 76 -12.22 30.70 23.34
C GLU A 76 -12.73 30.73 21.89
N ASN A 77 -11.87 30.43 20.92
CA ASN A 77 -12.25 30.35 19.50
C ASN A 77 -13.11 29.12 19.15
N GLN A 78 -12.99 28.02 19.89
CA GLN A 78 -13.85 26.84 19.70
C GLN A 78 -15.22 27.04 20.35
N ILE A 79 -15.33 27.89 21.37
CA ILE A 79 -16.60 28.24 22.02
C ILE A 79 -17.48 29.09 21.09
N SER A 80 -16.90 29.97 20.27
CA SER A 80 -17.66 30.82 19.33
C SER A 80 -18.18 30.07 18.10
N GLU A 81 -17.51 28.98 17.69
CA GLU A 81 -17.94 28.10 16.59
C GLU A 81 -18.84 26.93 17.03
N SER A 82 -18.90 26.64 18.34
CA SER A 82 -19.65 25.50 18.87
C SER A 82 -21.12 25.83 19.12
N GLY A 83 -21.98 24.88 18.76
CA GLY A 83 -23.44 25.05 18.73
C GLY A 83 -24.09 24.93 20.10
N GLU A 84 -25.42 24.88 20.10
CA GLU A 84 -26.30 24.83 21.28
C GLU A 84 -25.72 24.07 22.49
N ILE A 85 -25.79 24.71 23.67
CA ILE A 85 -25.45 24.07 24.94
C ILE A 85 -26.59 23.11 25.29
N THR A 86 -26.25 21.83 25.45
CA THR A 86 -27.21 20.80 25.87
C THR A 86 -27.71 21.08 27.29
N GLY A 87 -28.87 20.54 27.66
CA GLY A 87 -29.41 20.65 29.02
C GLY A 87 -28.51 20.07 30.13
N GLN A 88 -27.41 19.41 29.77
CA GLN A 88 -26.38 18.87 30.67
C GLN A 88 -25.12 19.76 30.77
N GLY A 89 -25.11 20.95 30.15
CA GLY A 89 -23.98 21.88 30.18
C GLY A 89 -22.83 21.52 29.25
N MET A 90 -23.01 20.55 28.34
CA MET A 90 -22.02 20.20 27.30
C MET A 90 -22.33 20.92 25.99
N THR A 91 -21.29 21.25 25.23
CA THR A 91 -21.43 21.93 23.94
C THR A 91 -21.37 20.95 22.79
N ILE A 92 -22.30 21.09 21.84
CA ILE A 92 -22.27 20.32 20.59
C ILE A 92 -21.17 20.88 19.69
N VAL A 93 -20.24 20.02 19.29
CA VAL A 93 -19.14 20.37 18.39
C VAL A 93 -19.23 19.56 17.10
N GLU A 94 -18.69 20.13 16.03
CA GLU A 94 -18.52 19.39 14.78
C GLU A 94 -17.68 18.12 15.00
N THR A 95 -18.02 17.08 14.23
CA THR A 95 -17.41 15.76 14.35
C THR A 95 -16.03 15.78 13.69
N PRO A 96 -14.96 15.29 14.38
CA PRO A 96 -13.67 15.08 13.74
C PRO A 96 -13.83 14.18 12.53
N VAL A 97 -13.25 14.56 11.39
CA VAL A 97 -13.52 13.85 10.14
C VAL A 97 -13.04 12.40 10.17
N LEU A 98 -12.05 12.06 11.00
CA LEU A 98 -11.60 10.68 11.25
C LEU A 98 -12.68 9.79 11.89
N ASP A 99 -13.72 10.35 12.51
CA ASP A 99 -14.83 9.58 13.09
C ASP A 99 -15.83 9.10 12.04
N TYR A 100 -15.84 9.69 10.84
CA TYR A 100 -16.70 9.22 9.76
C TYR A 100 -16.19 7.90 9.18
N SER A 101 -17.07 6.92 9.08
CA SER A 101 -16.75 5.59 8.53
C SER A 101 -16.19 5.67 7.10
N THR A 102 -16.62 6.63 6.30
CA THR A 102 -16.08 6.88 4.95
C THR A 102 -14.63 7.33 4.98
N GLN A 103 -14.24 8.20 5.93
CA GLN A 103 -12.85 8.63 6.09
C GLN A 103 -11.98 7.49 6.62
N GLN A 104 -12.51 6.69 7.56
CA GLN A 104 -11.86 5.48 8.08
C GLN A 104 -11.59 4.47 6.96
N TYR A 105 -12.60 4.18 6.14
CA TYR A 105 -12.50 3.25 5.01
C TYR A 105 -11.47 3.68 3.96
N ARG A 106 -11.22 4.98 3.83
CA ARG A 106 -10.19 5.52 2.92
C ARG A 106 -8.78 5.44 3.51
N LEU A 107 -8.62 5.72 4.80
CA LEU A 107 -7.29 5.88 5.43
C LEU A 107 -6.77 4.62 6.13
N PHE A 108 -7.61 3.89 6.87
CA PHE A 108 -7.14 2.78 7.70
C PHE A 108 -6.60 1.60 6.89
N PRO A 109 -7.18 1.23 5.73
CA PRO A 109 -6.54 0.24 4.87
C PRO A 109 -5.15 0.66 4.36
N ILE A 110 -4.90 1.97 4.20
CA ILE A 110 -3.59 2.49 3.82
C ILE A 110 -2.59 2.34 4.99
N ILE A 111 -3.01 2.59 6.24
CA ILE A 111 -2.18 2.32 7.42
C ILE A 111 -1.79 0.84 7.43
N ALA A 112 -2.78 -0.05 7.29
CA ALA A 112 -2.57 -1.48 7.27
C ALA A 112 -1.63 -1.94 6.12
N ALA A 113 -1.81 -1.38 4.92
CA ALA A 113 -0.96 -1.64 3.76
C ALA A 113 0.49 -1.18 3.96
N ALA A 114 0.72 -0.04 4.65
CA ALA A 114 2.06 0.41 4.98
C ALA A 114 2.79 -0.59 5.90
N TYR A 115 2.11 -1.15 6.90
CA TYR A 115 2.65 -2.21 7.74
C TYR A 115 2.87 -3.52 6.98
N ALA A 116 1.96 -3.93 6.09
CA ALA A 116 2.15 -5.10 5.24
C ALA A 116 3.41 -4.97 4.35
N CYS A 117 3.63 -3.77 3.78
CA CYS A 117 4.84 -3.45 3.02
C CYS A 117 6.11 -3.41 3.90
N LEU A 118 6.00 -3.06 5.19
CA LEU A 118 7.13 -3.11 6.13
C LEU A 118 7.64 -4.54 6.30
N PHE A 119 6.75 -5.45 6.70
CA PHE A 119 7.13 -6.83 6.96
C PHE A 119 7.59 -7.52 5.69
N THR A 120 6.93 -7.26 4.57
CA THR A 120 7.34 -7.82 3.27
C THR A 120 8.65 -7.25 2.76
N GLY A 121 8.92 -5.95 2.96
CA GLY A 121 10.20 -5.35 2.61
C GLY A 121 11.36 -5.97 3.39
N ASN A 122 11.17 -6.22 4.69
CA ASN A 122 12.16 -6.89 5.53
C ASN A 122 12.40 -8.33 5.07
N GLU A 123 11.34 -9.09 4.79
CA GLU A 123 11.46 -10.47 4.33
C GLU A 123 12.12 -10.56 2.95
N MET A 124 11.81 -9.63 2.04
CA MET A 124 12.47 -9.55 0.73
C MET A 124 13.97 -9.28 0.85
N MET A 125 14.38 -8.44 1.80
CA MET A 125 15.80 -8.21 2.07
C MET A 125 16.48 -9.45 2.66
N ARG A 126 15.82 -10.15 3.60
CA ARG A 126 16.30 -11.41 4.17
C ARG A 126 16.51 -12.47 3.08
N LEU A 127 15.52 -12.66 2.21
CA LEU A 127 15.58 -13.61 1.07
C LEU A 127 16.65 -13.21 0.06
N TYR A 128 16.85 -11.92 -0.19
CA TYR A 128 17.94 -11.44 -1.05
C TYR A 128 19.31 -11.80 -0.46
N GLU A 129 19.54 -11.53 0.82
CA GLU A 129 20.79 -11.85 1.51
C GLU A 129 21.07 -13.37 1.54
N GLU A 130 20.03 -14.17 1.77
CA GLU A 130 20.09 -15.63 1.70
C GLU A 130 20.45 -16.10 0.27
N ASN A 131 19.79 -15.56 -0.74
CA ASN A 131 20.08 -15.89 -2.14
C ASN A 131 21.51 -15.52 -2.53
N VAL A 132 22.04 -14.38 -2.04
CA VAL A 132 23.45 -14.00 -2.28
C VAL A 132 24.41 -15.00 -1.62
N LYS A 133 24.11 -15.50 -0.42
CA LYS A 133 24.91 -16.53 0.26
C LYS A 133 24.87 -17.87 -0.50
N ASN A 134 23.69 -18.32 -0.92
CA ASN A 134 23.51 -19.56 -1.68
C ASN A 134 24.22 -19.49 -3.04
N MET A 135 24.15 -18.34 -3.71
CA MET A 135 24.88 -18.11 -4.96
C MET A 135 26.40 -18.20 -4.80
N ALA A 136 26.94 -17.84 -3.63
CA ALA A 136 28.38 -17.96 -3.35
C ALA A 136 28.83 -19.43 -3.23
N THR A 137 27.92 -20.34 -2.87
CA THR A 137 28.16 -21.79 -2.81
C THR A 137 27.73 -22.52 -4.09
N GLY A 138 27.26 -21.80 -5.11
CA GLY A 138 26.84 -22.36 -6.39
C GLY A 138 25.39 -22.86 -6.43
N ASP A 139 24.58 -22.61 -5.39
CA ASP A 139 23.15 -22.90 -5.40
C ASP A 139 22.35 -21.72 -5.97
N PHE A 140 21.58 -22.01 -7.03
CA PHE A 140 20.75 -21.04 -7.75
C PHE A 140 19.24 -21.33 -7.61
N SER A 141 18.85 -22.23 -6.71
CA SER A 141 17.46 -22.67 -6.52
C SER A 141 16.51 -21.51 -6.17
N LEU A 142 16.95 -20.62 -5.27
CA LEU A 142 16.18 -19.48 -4.76
C LEU A 142 16.10 -18.30 -5.73
N LEU A 143 17.04 -18.21 -6.69
CA LEU A 143 17.19 -17.05 -7.57
C LEU A 143 15.94 -16.79 -8.42
N ALA A 144 15.31 -17.84 -8.93
CA ALA A 144 14.12 -17.70 -9.77
C ALA A 144 12.93 -17.14 -9.00
N ASP A 145 12.75 -17.60 -7.76
CA ASP A 145 11.66 -17.16 -6.89
C ASP A 145 11.87 -15.71 -6.43
N VAL A 146 13.05 -15.39 -5.90
CA VAL A 146 13.34 -14.03 -5.42
C VAL A 146 13.27 -13.02 -6.56
N HIS A 147 13.71 -13.39 -7.77
CA HIS A 147 13.54 -12.56 -8.95
C HIS A 147 12.06 -12.33 -9.31
N ALA A 148 11.25 -13.39 -9.36
CA ALA A 148 9.84 -13.29 -9.70
C ALA A 148 9.03 -12.53 -8.64
N SER A 149 9.26 -12.82 -7.36
CA SER A 149 8.63 -12.18 -6.21
C SER A 149 9.00 -10.70 -6.12
N SER A 150 10.28 -10.35 -6.29
CA SER A 150 10.72 -8.93 -6.29
C SER A 150 10.12 -8.14 -7.45
N SER A 151 9.99 -8.73 -8.64
CA SER A 151 9.35 -8.10 -9.80
C SER A 151 7.87 -7.80 -9.58
N GLY A 152 7.12 -8.78 -9.09
CA GLY A 152 5.68 -8.62 -8.85
C GLY A 152 5.40 -7.69 -7.67
N LEU A 153 6.14 -7.84 -6.57
CA LEU A 153 5.99 -6.98 -5.39
C LEU A 153 6.39 -5.54 -5.68
N LYS A 154 7.46 -5.29 -6.47
CA LYS A 154 7.80 -3.94 -6.93
C LYS A 154 6.62 -3.31 -7.64
N SER A 155 6.01 -4.03 -8.59
CA SER A 155 4.87 -3.53 -9.34
C SER A 155 3.68 -3.22 -8.43
N LEU A 156 3.27 -4.19 -7.61
CA LEU A 156 2.11 -4.07 -6.73
C LEU A 156 2.30 -2.95 -5.70
N THR A 157 3.38 -3.00 -4.91
CA THR A 157 3.57 -2.09 -3.78
C THR A 157 3.79 -0.64 -4.20
N THR A 158 4.49 -0.38 -5.31
CA THR A 158 4.65 0.98 -5.83
C THR A 158 3.35 1.53 -6.41
N THR A 159 2.54 0.69 -7.06
CA THR A 159 1.18 1.08 -7.53
C THR A 159 0.29 1.42 -6.34
N MET A 160 0.28 0.58 -5.31
CA MET A 160 -0.46 0.84 -4.07
C MET A 160 0.00 2.15 -3.41
N ALA A 161 1.31 2.41 -3.36
CA ALA A 161 1.84 3.58 -2.69
C ALA A 161 1.48 4.88 -3.41
N THR A 162 1.61 4.93 -4.73
CA THR A 162 1.19 6.09 -5.53
C THR A 162 -0.31 6.37 -5.36
N ALA A 163 -1.15 5.34 -5.42
CA ALA A 163 -2.59 5.48 -5.20
C ALA A 163 -2.92 5.94 -3.78
N ALA A 164 -2.23 5.40 -2.77
CA ALA A 164 -2.41 5.76 -1.37
C ALA A 164 -2.02 7.22 -1.09
N ILE A 165 -0.93 7.73 -1.68
CA ILE A 165 -0.50 9.12 -1.51
C ILE A 165 -1.57 10.07 -2.07
N GLU A 166 -2.08 9.79 -3.27
CA GLU A 166 -3.16 10.59 -3.88
C GLU A 166 -4.45 10.49 -3.06
N GLU A 167 -4.79 9.31 -2.53
CA GLU A 167 -5.97 9.14 -1.70
C GLU A 167 -5.88 9.94 -0.39
N CYS A 168 -4.70 9.94 0.26
CA CYS A 168 -4.41 10.77 1.42
C CYS A 168 -4.52 12.27 1.10
N ARG A 169 -4.06 12.69 -0.09
CA ARG A 169 -4.21 14.07 -0.57
C ARG A 169 -5.68 14.47 -0.67
N ARG A 170 -6.51 13.61 -1.27
CA ARG A 170 -7.97 13.81 -1.38
C ARG A 170 -8.65 13.78 -0.02
N ALA A 171 -8.18 12.95 0.90
CA ALA A 171 -8.72 12.82 2.26
C ALA A 171 -8.51 14.10 3.10
N CYS A 172 -7.49 14.90 2.78
CA CYS A 172 -7.24 16.22 3.37
C CYS A 172 -8.08 17.36 2.75
N GLY A 173 -8.98 17.06 1.79
CA GLY A 173 -9.83 18.05 1.13
C GLY A 173 -9.02 19.14 0.41
N GLY A 174 -9.52 20.39 0.45
CA GLY A 174 -8.88 21.54 -0.22
C GLY A 174 -7.46 21.82 0.29
N HIS A 175 -7.23 21.70 1.60
CA HIS A 175 -5.89 21.92 2.18
C HIS A 175 -4.86 20.88 1.69
N GLY A 176 -5.30 19.68 1.32
CA GLY A 176 -4.43 18.67 0.70
C GLY A 176 -3.88 19.05 -0.67
N PHE A 177 -4.49 20.02 -1.37
CA PHE A 177 -3.98 20.52 -2.64
C PHE A 177 -2.81 21.49 -2.48
N SER A 178 -2.71 22.15 -1.32
CA SER A 178 -1.64 23.10 -1.03
C SER A 178 -0.28 22.40 -0.92
N THR A 179 0.77 23.05 -1.41
CA THR A 179 2.16 22.63 -1.22
C THR A 179 2.54 22.55 0.26
N PHE A 180 1.92 23.34 1.14
CA PHE A 180 2.15 23.29 2.59
C PHE A 180 1.65 22.00 3.25
N SER A 181 0.80 21.23 2.55
CA SER A 181 0.43 19.90 3.02
C SER A 181 1.54 18.86 2.83
N GLY A 182 2.54 19.14 1.99
CA GLY A 182 3.60 18.20 1.62
C GLY A 182 3.16 17.06 0.70
N LEU A 183 1.86 16.79 0.55
CA LEU A 183 1.32 15.67 -0.22
C LEU A 183 1.53 15.80 -1.74
N PRO A 184 1.36 16.98 -2.38
CA PRO A 184 1.63 17.13 -3.81
C PRO A 184 3.08 16.80 -4.19
N PHE A 185 4.05 17.31 -3.44
CA PHE A 185 5.47 17.01 -3.69
C PHE A 185 5.81 15.56 -3.40
N LEU A 186 5.26 14.98 -2.32
CA LEU A 186 5.43 13.56 -2.03
C LEU A 186 4.92 12.68 -3.18
N LEU A 187 3.78 13.02 -3.78
CA LEU A 187 3.25 12.30 -4.94
C LEU A 187 4.16 12.45 -6.16
N GLN A 188 4.60 13.67 -6.45
CA GLN A 188 5.50 13.96 -7.57
C GLN A 188 6.82 13.20 -7.46
N ASP A 189 7.45 13.19 -6.28
CA ASP A 189 8.71 12.50 -6.04
C ASP A 189 8.56 10.98 -6.04
N TYR A 190 7.41 10.48 -5.62
CA TYR A 190 7.17 9.04 -5.54
C TYR A 190 6.73 8.43 -6.88
N ALA A 191 6.01 9.19 -7.72
CA ALA A 191 5.43 8.71 -8.98
C ALA A 191 6.40 7.99 -9.94
N PRO A 192 7.69 8.37 -10.08
CA PRO A 192 8.63 7.64 -10.94
C PRO A 192 8.79 6.15 -10.61
N ASN A 193 8.50 5.75 -9.36
CA ASN A 193 8.64 4.36 -8.89
C ASN A 193 7.77 3.35 -9.64
N VAL A 194 6.67 3.78 -10.25
CA VAL A 194 5.83 2.89 -11.06
C VAL A 194 6.38 2.65 -12.48
N THR A 195 7.41 3.40 -12.89
CA THR A 195 7.94 3.41 -14.26
C THR A 195 9.38 2.92 -14.34
N TRP A 196 10.29 3.47 -13.53
CA TRP A 196 11.70 3.06 -13.57
C TRP A 196 11.90 1.65 -13.00
N GLU A 197 13.06 1.05 -13.28
CA GLU A 197 13.38 -0.34 -12.86
C GLU A 197 12.37 -1.39 -13.35
N GLY A 198 11.65 -1.05 -14.43
CA GLY A 198 10.67 -1.86 -15.14
C GLY A 198 9.25 -1.33 -14.94
N ASP A 199 8.57 -0.97 -16.03
CA ASP A 199 7.16 -0.55 -16.01
C ASP A 199 6.30 -1.57 -15.27
N ASN A 200 5.38 -1.08 -14.42
CA ASN A 200 4.61 -1.93 -13.52
C ASN A 200 3.73 -2.96 -14.22
N TYR A 201 3.19 -2.69 -15.41
CA TYR A 201 2.44 -3.70 -16.15
C TYR A 201 3.39 -4.69 -16.84
N MET A 202 4.44 -4.18 -17.49
CA MET A 202 5.36 -5.03 -18.26
C MET A 202 6.19 -5.97 -17.39
N ILE A 203 6.62 -5.53 -16.20
CA ILE A 203 7.48 -6.33 -15.33
C ILE A 203 6.76 -7.56 -14.75
N THR A 204 5.44 -7.51 -14.58
CA THR A 204 4.64 -8.64 -14.05
C THR A 204 4.69 -9.88 -14.93
N GLN A 205 5.07 -9.74 -16.21
CA GLN A 205 5.32 -10.87 -17.10
C GLN A 205 6.44 -11.79 -16.58
N GLN A 206 7.42 -11.26 -15.84
CA GLN A 206 8.47 -12.07 -15.21
C GLN A 206 7.87 -13.00 -14.14
N THR A 207 7.00 -12.45 -13.29
CA THR A 207 6.25 -13.19 -12.27
C THR A 207 5.28 -14.17 -12.91
N GLY A 208 4.53 -13.75 -13.93
CA GLY A 208 3.62 -14.62 -14.67
C GLY A 208 4.29 -15.85 -15.30
N ARG A 209 5.45 -15.67 -15.93
CA ARG A 209 6.22 -16.79 -16.49
C ARG A 209 6.69 -17.75 -15.41
N TYR A 210 7.11 -17.22 -14.27
CA TYR A 210 7.51 -18.03 -13.12
C TYR A 210 6.32 -18.84 -12.58
N LEU A 211 5.18 -18.19 -12.33
CA LEU A 211 3.98 -18.83 -11.79
C LEU A 211 3.43 -19.92 -12.72
N THR A 212 3.26 -19.61 -14.01
CA THR A 212 2.76 -20.59 -14.99
C THR A 212 3.72 -21.76 -15.16
N LYS A 213 5.03 -21.52 -15.16
CA LYS A 213 6.04 -22.59 -15.20
C LYS A 213 5.97 -23.46 -13.94
N SER A 214 5.99 -22.87 -12.75
CA SER A 214 5.94 -23.61 -11.48
C SER A 214 4.68 -24.46 -11.37
N PHE A 215 3.54 -23.95 -11.82
CA PHE A 215 2.28 -24.69 -11.86
C PHE A 215 2.38 -25.90 -12.80
N ARG A 216 2.87 -25.72 -14.04
CA ARG A 216 3.08 -26.81 -15.01
C ARG A 216 4.03 -27.87 -14.48
N ASP A 217 5.14 -27.46 -13.89
CA ASP A 217 6.15 -28.35 -13.33
C ASP A 217 5.54 -29.19 -12.20
N LEU A 218 4.72 -28.58 -11.32
CA LEU A 218 4.03 -29.29 -10.24
C LEU A 218 2.97 -30.27 -10.77
N VAL A 219 2.15 -29.87 -11.74
CA VAL A 219 1.17 -30.75 -12.38
C VAL A 219 1.86 -31.95 -13.03
N THR A 220 2.99 -31.72 -13.71
CA THR A 220 3.77 -32.80 -14.35
C THR A 220 4.32 -33.76 -13.31
N LYS A 221 4.92 -33.25 -12.22
CA LYS A 221 5.43 -34.06 -11.11
C LYS A 221 4.34 -34.91 -10.46
N ARG A 222 3.15 -34.35 -10.23
CA ARG A 222 1.99 -35.07 -9.66
C ARG A 222 1.44 -36.18 -10.53
N ARG A 223 1.67 -36.13 -11.85
CA ARG A 223 1.33 -37.20 -12.78
C ARG A 223 2.37 -38.32 -12.82
N SER A 224 3.56 -38.10 -12.25
CA SER A 224 4.61 -39.11 -12.20
C SER A 224 4.23 -40.22 -11.20
N PRO A 225 4.48 -41.51 -11.51
CA PRO A 225 4.32 -42.62 -10.56
C PRO A 225 5.17 -42.46 -9.28
N GLU A 226 6.23 -41.66 -9.35
CA GLU A 226 7.17 -41.37 -8.25
C GLU A 226 6.74 -40.18 -7.37
N PHE A 227 5.54 -39.63 -7.58
CA PHE A 227 5.05 -38.52 -6.75
C PHE A 227 4.94 -38.95 -5.29
N SER A 228 5.65 -38.25 -4.42
CA SER A 228 5.59 -38.42 -2.97
C SER A 228 5.61 -37.06 -2.27
N ALA A 229 5.34 -37.02 -0.97
CA ALA A 229 5.34 -35.78 -0.18
C ALA A 229 6.66 -34.99 -0.30
N SER A 230 7.80 -35.66 -0.57
CA SER A 230 9.10 -35.01 -0.79
C SER A 230 9.24 -34.29 -2.15
N THR A 231 8.31 -34.54 -3.08
CA THR A 231 8.28 -33.90 -4.43
C THR A 231 7.34 -32.70 -4.50
N ALA A 232 6.61 -32.39 -3.42
CA ALA A 232 5.79 -31.19 -3.29
C ALA A 232 6.65 -29.92 -3.34
N ILE A 233 6.05 -28.79 -3.72
CA ILE A 233 6.75 -27.50 -3.62
C ILE A 233 6.97 -27.20 -2.13
N THR A 234 8.23 -27.12 -1.71
CA THR A 234 8.63 -26.75 -0.35
C THR A 234 8.83 -25.25 -0.19
N ASN A 235 8.86 -24.50 -1.28
CA ASN A 235 8.99 -23.04 -1.24
C ASN A 235 7.73 -22.41 -0.62
N PRO A 236 7.85 -21.67 0.51
CA PRO A 236 6.73 -21.03 1.17
C PRO A 236 5.93 -20.07 0.29
N THR A 237 6.55 -19.43 -0.71
CA THR A 237 5.86 -18.48 -1.61
C THR A 237 4.88 -19.17 -2.55
N LEU A 238 5.04 -20.47 -2.80
CA LEU A 238 4.25 -21.26 -3.75
C LEU A 238 3.53 -22.45 -3.09
N GLY A 239 3.64 -22.63 -1.78
CA GLY A 239 3.05 -23.76 -1.06
C GLY A 239 1.54 -23.90 -1.28
N TYR A 240 0.84 -22.78 -1.49
CA TYR A 240 -0.60 -22.74 -1.78
C TYR A 240 -1.00 -23.51 -3.06
N LEU A 241 -0.08 -23.70 -4.01
CA LEU A 241 -0.33 -24.49 -5.22
C LEU A 241 -0.50 -25.98 -4.91
N ASN A 242 0.16 -26.49 -3.86
CA ASN A 242 -0.05 -27.87 -3.42
C ASN A 242 -1.49 -28.05 -2.95
N THR A 243 -1.94 -27.18 -2.03
CA THR A 243 -3.30 -27.22 -1.47
C THR A 243 -4.37 -27.09 -2.55
N TYR A 244 -4.18 -26.21 -3.53
CA TYR A 244 -5.11 -26.06 -4.64
C TYR A 244 -5.19 -27.33 -5.50
N LEU A 245 -4.06 -27.96 -5.83
CA LEU A 245 -4.07 -29.19 -6.63
C LEU A 245 -4.57 -30.42 -5.85
N ASP A 246 -4.50 -30.40 -4.52
CA ASP A 246 -5.12 -31.42 -3.66
C ASP A 246 -6.64 -31.28 -3.62
N ASN A 247 -7.14 -30.05 -3.54
CA ASN A 247 -8.58 -29.76 -3.56
C ASN A 247 -8.89 -28.44 -4.30
N PRO A 248 -9.12 -28.49 -5.62
CA PRO A 248 -9.43 -27.30 -6.42
C PRO A 248 -10.79 -26.67 -6.10
N ASP A 249 -11.69 -27.45 -5.49
CA ASP A 249 -13.05 -27.05 -5.12
C ASP A 249 -13.18 -26.75 -3.62
N LEU A 250 -12.06 -26.47 -2.94
CA LEU A 250 -12.06 -26.11 -1.53
C LEU A 250 -13.04 -24.94 -1.29
N ARG A 251 -13.90 -25.09 -0.29
CA ARG A 251 -14.84 -24.05 0.16
C ARG A 251 -14.40 -23.52 1.52
N CYS A 252 -14.70 -22.26 1.76
CA CYS A 252 -14.42 -21.61 3.02
C CYS A 252 -15.21 -22.28 4.16
N PRO A 253 -14.54 -22.75 5.23
CA PRO A 253 -15.20 -23.40 6.35
C PRO A 253 -15.87 -22.42 7.33
N ALA A 254 -15.77 -21.11 7.08
CA ALA A 254 -16.31 -20.07 7.96
C ALA A 254 -17.85 -20.16 8.05
N THR A 255 -18.35 -20.20 9.28
CA THR A 255 -19.79 -20.26 9.61
C THR A 255 -20.27 -19.01 10.34
N SER A 256 -19.35 -18.14 10.77
CA SER A 256 -19.64 -16.88 11.44
C SER A 256 -18.71 -15.75 10.98
N PRO A 257 -19.10 -14.47 11.18
CA PRO A 257 -18.22 -13.33 10.89
C PRO A 257 -16.89 -13.36 11.65
N ALA A 258 -16.86 -13.90 12.87
CA ALA A 258 -15.66 -13.96 13.71
C ALA A 258 -14.59 -14.90 13.12
N ASP A 259 -15.00 -15.92 12.36
CA ASP A 259 -14.09 -16.87 11.72
C ASP A 259 -13.16 -16.19 10.72
N PHE A 260 -13.58 -15.07 10.12
CA PHE A 260 -12.75 -14.32 9.18
C PHE A 260 -11.57 -13.58 9.84
N LEU A 261 -11.52 -13.51 11.18
CA LEU A 261 -10.34 -13.06 11.92
C LEU A 261 -9.30 -14.18 12.15
N ASN A 262 -9.58 -15.39 11.65
CA ASN A 262 -8.64 -16.50 11.62
C ASN A 262 -7.70 -16.38 10.40
N GLN A 263 -6.42 -16.23 10.71
CA GLN A 263 -5.34 -16.08 9.73
C GLN A 263 -5.22 -17.27 8.75
N GLU A 264 -5.54 -18.50 9.18
CA GLU A 264 -5.53 -19.66 8.28
C GLU A 264 -6.63 -19.58 7.21
N ILE A 265 -7.83 -19.13 7.60
CA ILE A 265 -8.94 -18.92 6.66
C ILE A 265 -8.60 -17.81 5.67
N GLN A 266 -7.97 -16.73 6.15
CA GLN A 266 -7.47 -15.64 5.29
C GLN A 266 -6.43 -16.17 4.29
N MET A 267 -5.37 -16.85 4.77
CA MET A 267 -4.32 -17.39 3.89
C MET A 267 -4.89 -18.38 2.86
N ALA A 268 -5.81 -19.27 3.27
CA ALA A 268 -6.47 -20.21 2.37
C ALA A 268 -7.29 -19.49 1.29
N ALA A 269 -8.02 -18.42 1.63
CA ALA A 269 -8.79 -17.63 0.66
C ALA A 269 -7.90 -17.01 -0.42
N PHE A 270 -6.80 -16.37 -0.01
CA PHE A 270 -5.85 -15.75 -0.94
C PHE A 270 -5.11 -16.80 -1.78
N GLY A 271 -4.71 -17.92 -1.17
CA GLY A 271 -4.09 -19.05 -1.84
C GLY A 271 -4.99 -19.65 -2.93
N GLN A 272 -6.26 -19.90 -2.59
CA GLN A 272 -7.25 -20.41 -3.54
C GLN A 272 -7.51 -19.44 -4.69
N ARG A 273 -7.66 -18.13 -4.41
CA ARG A 273 -7.78 -17.10 -5.46
C ARG A 273 -6.57 -17.11 -6.40
N ALA A 274 -5.36 -17.00 -5.86
CA ALA A 274 -4.15 -16.92 -6.67
C ALA A 274 -3.97 -18.19 -7.53
N ALA A 275 -4.14 -19.37 -6.94
CA ALA A 275 -3.99 -20.63 -7.65
C ALA A 275 -5.04 -20.81 -8.75
N LYS A 276 -6.31 -20.43 -8.50
CA LYS A 276 -7.36 -20.51 -9.52
C LYS A 276 -7.05 -19.63 -10.73
N ILE A 277 -6.62 -18.39 -10.51
CA ILE A 277 -6.26 -17.47 -11.60
C ILE A 277 -5.09 -18.05 -12.41
N ILE A 278 -4.05 -18.57 -11.73
CA ILE A 278 -2.90 -19.21 -12.40
C ILE A 278 -3.35 -20.44 -13.20
N ALA A 279 -4.20 -21.29 -12.63
CA ALA A 279 -4.73 -22.48 -13.30
C ALA A 279 -5.52 -22.11 -14.56
N ASN A 280 -6.37 -21.08 -14.49
CA ASN A 280 -7.13 -20.57 -15.63
C ASN A 280 -6.20 -20.05 -16.74
N VAL A 281 -5.15 -19.30 -16.38
CA VAL A 281 -4.14 -18.83 -17.35
C VAL A 281 -3.43 -20.02 -18.02
N VAL A 282 -3.01 -21.02 -17.24
CA VAL A 282 -2.36 -22.22 -17.79
C VAL A 282 -3.32 -22.99 -18.71
N GLN A 283 -4.59 -23.14 -18.33
CA GLN A 283 -5.61 -23.77 -19.16
C GLN A 283 -5.80 -23.01 -20.49
N ALA A 284 -5.93 -21.69 -20.44
CA ALA A 284 -6.11 -20.87 -21.65
C ALA A 284 -4.91 -20.99 -22.60
N LEU A 285 -3.69 -20.99 -22.07
CA LEU A 285 -2.46 -21.11 -22.87
C LEU A 285 -2.27 -22.52 -23.45
N ASP A 286 -2.46 -23.56 -22.62
CA ASP A 286 -2.03 -24.92 -22.97
C ASP A 286 -3.14 -25.75 -23.63
N VAL A 287 -4.41 -25.51 -23.25
CA VAL A 287 -5.58 -26.26 -23.75
C VAL A 287 -6.32 -25.46 -24.81
N GLU A 288 -6.70 -24.22 -24.51
CA GLU A 288 -7.45 -23.36 -25.45
C GLU A 288 -6.54 -22.73 -26.51
N ARG A 289 -5.22 -22.91 -26.40
CA ARG A 289 -4.19 -22.43 -27.34
C ARG A 289 -4.22 -20.92 -27.56
N GLN A 290 -4.63 -20.17 -26.54
CA GLN A 290 -4.54 -18.71 -26.56
C GLN A 290 -3.06 -18.27 -26.56
N SER A 291 -2.80 -17.10 -27.17
CA SER A 291 -1.44 -16.56 -27.22
C SER A 291 -1.03 -15.97 -25.87
N TRP A 292 0.27 -15.91 -25.58
CA TRP A 292 0.77 -15.20 -24.40
C TRP A 292 0.33 -13.73 -24.37
N ASN A 293 0.31 -13.08 -25.53
CA ASN A 293 -0.06 -11.67 -25.65
C ASN A 293 -1.54 -11.45 -25.29
N SER A 294 -2.44 -12.29 -25.78
CA SER A 294 -3.88 -12.19 -25.48
C SER A 294 -4.22 -12.44 -24.01
N MET A 295 -3.33 -13.10 -23.25
CA MET A 295 -3.50 -13.37 -21.82
C MET A 295 -2.76 -12.38 -20.90
N GLN A 296 -2.20 -11.28 -21.41
CA GLN A 296 -1.36 -10.38 -20.60
C GLN A 296 -2.10 -9.76 -19.40
N VAL A 297 -3.41 -9.52 -19.53
CA VAL A 297 -4.24 -8.96 -18.45
C VAL A 297 -4.42 -9.98 -17.33
N GLU A 298 -4.74 -11.22 -17.67
CA GLU A 298 -4.90 -12.31 -16.71
C GLU A 298 -3.57 -12.68 -16.06
N ILE A 299 -2.47 -12.60 -16.80
CA ILE A 299 -1.11 -12.77 -16.27
C ILE A 299 -0.77 -11.67 -15.26
N TYR A 300 -1.13 -10.42 -15.55
CA TYR A 300 -1.00 -9.31 -14.61
C TYR A 300 -1.83 -9.60 -13.34
N ASN A 301 -3.09 -10.01 -13.49
CA ASN A 301 -3.97 -10.37 -12.36
C ASN A 301 -3.41 -11.54 -11.53
N ALA A 302 -2.84 -12.56 -12.18
CA ALA A 302 -2.16 -13.67 -11.50
C ALA A 302 -0.97 -13.19 -10.66
N SER A 303 -0.17 -12.25 -11.22
CA SER A 303 0.93 -11.63 -10.50
C SER A 303 0.43 -10.82 -9.30
N VAL A 304 -0.63 -10.02 -9.46
CA VAL A 304 -1.23 -9.24 -8.37
C VAL A 304 -1.75 -10.15 -7.27
N ALA A 305 -2.58 -11.14 -7.60
CA ALA A 305 -3.16 -12.06 -6.62
C ALA A 305 -2.08 -12.83 -5.83
N HIS A 306 -1.02 -13.28 -6.51
CA HIS A 306 0.12 -13.92 -5.86
C HIS A 306 0.87 -12.97 -4.93
N CYS A 307 1.14 -11.73 -5.36
CA CYS A 307 1.86 -10.77 -4.54
C CYS A 307 1.03 -10.25 -3.35
N GLU A 308 -0.29 -10.14 -3.49
CA GLU A 308 -1.20 -9.82 -2.37
C GLU A 308 -1.22 -10.95 -1.32
N LEU A 309 -1.22 -12.21 -1.77
CA LEU A 309 -1.01 -13.36 -0.87
C LEU A 309 0.32 -13.24 -0.11
N ILE A 310 1.42 -12.92 -0.80
CA ILE A 310 2.73 -12.74 -0.15
C ILE A 310 2.69 -11.62 0.90
N LEU A 311 2.05 -10.48 0.60
CA LEU A 311 1.91 -9.38 1.57
C LEU A 311 1.17 -9.84 2.83
N VAL A 312 0.05 -10.56 2.68
CA VAL A 312 -0.75 -11.09 3.79
C VAL A 312 0.03 -12.15 4.57
N GLN A 313 0.65 -13.10 3.88
CA GLN A 313 1.45 -14.17 4.47
C GLN A 313 2.61 -13.63 5.28
N ASN A 314 3.40 -12.70 4.74
CA ASN A 314 4.53 -12.11 5.44
C ASN A 314 4.10 -11.31 6.68
N PHE A 315 2.97 -10.61 6.61
CA PHE A 315 2.43 -9.91 7.77
C PHE A 315 2.02 -10.92 8.86
N ILE A 316 1.26 -11.96 8.50
CA ILE A 316 0.83 -13.01 9.44
C ILE A 316 2.03 -13.73 10.06
N LEU A 317 3.02 -14.13 9.26
CA LEU A 317 4.22 -14.82 9.72
C LEU A 317 5.06 -13.94 10.64
N ALA A 318 5.23 -12.67 10.30
CA ALA A 318 5.94 -11.72 11.16
C ALA A 318 5.28 -11.55 12.54
N LEU A 319 3.97 -11.76 12.65
CA LEU A 319 3.27 -11.75 13.95
C LEU A 319 3.41 -13.07 14.71
N ARG A 320 3.56 -14.20 14.02
CA ARG A 320 3.74 -15.52 14.64
C ARG A 320 5.16 -15.70 15.15
N GLU A 321 6.14 -15.27 14.36
CA GLU A 321 7.53 -15.21 14.75
C GLU A 321 7.73 -14.08 15.78
N SER A 322 8.65 -14.27 16.73
CA SER A 322 9.04 -13.17 17.62
C SER A 322 9.71 -12.09 16.78
N ILE A 323 9.01 -10.97 16.51
CA ILE A 323 9.54 -9.88 15.66
C ILE A 323 10.97 -9.55 16.13
N PRO A 324 12.02 -9.79 15.31
CA PRO A 324 13.39 -9.58 15.73
C PRO A 324 13.71 -8.08 15.66
N PHE A 325 13.36 -7.34 16.71
CA PHE A 325 13.86 -5.98 16.91
C PHE A 325 15.03 -6.00 17.88
N GLY A 326 16.25 -5.85 17.34
CA GLY A 326 17.42 -5.39 18.10
C GLY A 326 17.95 -6.34 19.18
N THR A 327 19.19 -6.08 19.62
CA THR A 327 19.99 -6.95 20.50
C THR A 327 19.57 -6.99 21.96
N ASP A 328 18.56 -6.22 22.36
CA ASP A 328 18.04 -6.20 23.72
C ASP A 328 16.52 -6.40 23.66
N GLN A 329 16.05 -7.63 23.87
CA GLN A 329 14.63 -7.97 23.78
C GLN A 329 13.75 -7.03 24.63
N PRO A 330 12.61 -6.62 24.07
CA PRO A 330 11.37 -6.73 24.82
C PRO A 330 10.43 -7.65 24.04
N THR A 331 9.91 -8.68 24.72
CA THR A 331 8.67 -9.34 24.31
C THR A 331 7.64 -8.27 23.92
N ILE A 332 7.20 -8.28 22.66
CA ILE A 332 6.15 -7.39 22.14
C ILE A 332 4.98 -7.40 23.13
N SER A 333 4.57 -6.23 23.60
CA SER A 333 3.45 -6.13 24.53
C SER A 333 2.20 -6.74 23.91
N LYS A 334 1.33 -7.32 24.73
CA LYS A 334 0.06 -7.90 24.27
C LYS A 334 -0.75 -6.89 23.45
N ALA A 335 -0.80 -5.63 23.88
CA ALA A 335 -1.49 -4.55 23.19
C ALA A 335 -0.90 -4.26 21.79
N LEU A 336 0.43 -4.24 21.64
CA LEU A 336 1.06 -4.03 20.33
C LEU A 336 0.78 -5.21 19.40
N ARG A 337 0.85 -6.44 19.91
CA ARG A 337 0.50 -7.65 19.13
C ARG A 337 -0.93 -7.62 18.65
N GLU A 338 -1.88 -7.22 19.50
CA GLU A 338 -3.29 -7.07 19.15
C GLU A 338 -3.49 -5.97 18.09
N ALA A 339 -2.90 -4.79 18.26
CA ALA A 339 -3.01 -3.71 17.29
C ALA A 339 -2.43 -4.08 15.92
N LEU A 340 -1.30 -4.79 15.88
CA LEU A 340 -0.73 -5.28 14.62
C LEU A 340 -1.57 -6.39 14.00
N LYS A 341 -2.19 -7.26 14.82
CA LYS A 341 -3.15 -8.27 14.32
C LYS A 341 -4.37 -7.59 13.70
N ASP A 342 -4.94 -6.58 14.35
CA ASP A 342 -6.09 -5.83 13.84
C ASP A 342 -5.78 -5.17 12.48
N LEU A 343 -4.56 -4.63 12.32
CA LEU A 343 -4.08 -4.13 11.03
C LEU A 343 -3.91 -5.24 10.00
N SER A 344 -3.34 -6.38 10.38
CA SER A 344 -3.19 -7.53 9.48
C SER A 344 -4.54 -8.06 8.99
N ASP A 345 -5.51 -8.17 9.90
CA ASP A 345 -6.88 -8.57 9.57
C ASP A 345 -7.55 -7.54 8.66
N LEU A 346 -7.44 -6.24 8.97
CA LEU A 346 -7.99 -5.20 8.11
C LEU A 346 -7.39 -5.26 6.70
N PHE A 347 -6.07 -5.43 6.59
CA PHE A 347 -5.39 -5.52 5.30
C PHE A 347 -5.93 -6.69 4.47
N ALA A 348 -6.02 -7.88 5.08
CA ALA A 348 -6.51 -9.08 4.40
C ALA A 348 -7.98 -8.93 3.99
N LEU A 349 -8.85 -8.55 4.93
CA LEU A 349 -10.29 -8.45 4.69
C LEU A 349 -10.64 -7.34 3.69
N HIS A 350 -10.02 -6.16 3.79
CA HIS A 350 -10.24 -5.07 2.83
C HIS A 350 -9.78 -5.46 1.42
N THR A 351 -8.66 -6.18 1.30
CA THR A 351 -8.19 -6.68 -0.01
C THR A 351 -9.14 -7.73 -0.59
N ILE A 352 -9.75 -8.58 0.25
CA ILE A 352 -10.82 -9.49 -0.17
C ILE A 352 -12.02 -8.71 -0.72
N GLU A 353 -12.48 -7.68 0.00
CA GLU A 353 -13.61 -6.87 -0.46
C GLU A 353 -13.30 -6.15 -1.79
N LYS A 354 -12.11 -5.55 -1.90
CA LYS A 354 -11.68 -4.82 -3.10
C LYS A 354 -11.64 -5.72 -4.34
N HIS A 355 -11.25 -6.98 -4.17
CA HIS A 355 -11.17 -7.98 -5.25
C HIS A 355 -12.29 -9.04 -5.16
N ALA A 356 -13.45 -8.68 -4.59
CA ALA A 356 -14.52 -9.62 -4.28
C ALA A 356 -14.93 -10.53 -5.46
N GLY A 357 -14.94 -9.99 -6.69
CA GLY A 357 -15.26 -10.77 -7.89
C GLY A 357 -14.31 -11.95 -8.10
N GLU A 358 -13.01 -11.75 -7.87
CA GLU A 358 -11.99 -12.81 -8.02
C GLU A 358 -12.09 -13.85 -6.91
N PHE A 359 -12.41 -13.43 -5.67
CA PHE A 359 -12.61 -14.34 -4.54
C PHE A 359 -13.90 -15.17 -4.66
N LEU A 360 -14.96 -14.61 -5.24
CA LEU A 360 -16.18 -15.36 -5.57
C LEU A 360 -15.94 -16.30 -6.75
N ALA A 361 -15.24 -15.83 -7.80
CA ALA A 361 -14.91 -16.63 -8.97
C ALA A 361 -13.94 -17.79 -8.67
N SER A 362 -13.16 -17.70 -7.60
CA SER A 362 -12.36 -18.84 -7.11
C SER A 362 -13.22 -20.00 -6.60
N GLY A 363 -14.47 -19.71 -6.23
CA GLY A 363 -15.38 -20.65 -5.61
C GLY A 363 -15.14 -20.86 -4.12
N TYR A 364 -14.08 -20.27 -3.53
CA TYR A 364 -13.78 -20.46 -2.10
C TYR A 364 -14.79 -19.73 -1.20
N LEU A 365 -15.15 -18.48 -1.54
CA LEU A 365 -16.11 -17.67 -0.79
C LEU A 365 -17.48 -17.65 -1.46
N ASP A 366 -18.53 -17.53 -0.64
CA ASP A 366 -19.90 -17.27 -1.09
C ASP A 366 -20.33 -15.80 -0.85
N PRO A 367 -21.46 -15.35 -1.44
CA PRO A 367 -21.93 -13.98 -1.27
C PRO A 367 -22.31 -13.59 0.17
N MET A 368 -22.77 -14.53 1.00
CA MET A 368 -23.13 -14.28 2.39
C MET A 368 -21.87 -14.07 3.24
N GLN A 369 -20.88 -14.91 3.05
CA GLN A 369 -19.54 -14.78 3.65
C GLN A 369 -18.90 -13.43 3.31
N LEU A 370 -19.05 -12.95 2.07
CA LEU A 370 -18.58 -11.62 1.69
C LEU A 370 -19.29 -10.49 2.47
N GLN A 371 -20.60 -10.62 2.75
CA GLN A 371 -21.29 -9.65 3.60
C GLN A 371 -20.77 -9.66 5.04
N TRP A 372 -20.39 -10.83 5.57
CA TRP A 372 -19.78 -10.93 6.89
C TRP A 372 -18.41 -10.26 6.95
N ILE A 373 -17.59 -10.44 5.91
CA ILE A 373 -16.31 -9.74 5.77
C ILE A 373 -16.50 -8.22 5.81
N ARG A 374 -17.48 -7.68 5.07
CA ARG A 374 -17.79 -6.24 5.10
C ARG A 374 -18.14 -5.73 6.50
N ARG A 375 -18.94 -6.49 7.25
CA ARG A 375 -19.27 -6.14 8.64
C ARG A 375 -18.04 -6.18 9.54
N ALA A 376 -17.19 -7.19 9.40
CA ALA A 376 -15.94 -7.31 10.16
C ALA A 376 -14.97 -6.15 9.87
N ILE A 377 -14.86 -5.70 8.61
CA ILE A 377 -14.09 -4.51 8.24
C ILE A 377 -14.58 -3.28 9.00
N MET A 378 -15.89 -3.02 8.99
CA MET A 378 -16.47 -1.86 9.67
C MET A 378 -16.25 -1.90 11.19
N ASP A 379 -16.38 -3.08 11.81
CA ASP A 379 -16.11 -3.28 13.23
C ASP A 379 -14.63 -3.04 13.59
N LEU A 380 -13.70 -3.62 12.82
CA LEU A 380 -12.25 -3.40 13.00
C LEU A 380 -11.90 -1.93 12.90
N MET A 381 -12.43 -1.22 11.90
CA MET A 381 -12.14 0.20 11.71
C MET A 381 -12.67 1.05 12.86
N ALA A 382 -13.95 0.90 13.21
CA ALA A 382 -14.61 1.76 14.19
C ALA A 382 -14.13 1.48 15.62
N ASN A 383 -13.99 0.20 15.99
CA ASN A 383 -13.82 -0.22 17.38
C ASN A 383 -12.37 -0.56 17.75
N LYS A 384 -11.52 -0.93 16.78
CA LYS A 384 -10.14 -1.36 17.04
C LYS A 384 -9.10 -0.38 16.54
N ILE A 385 -9.22 0.05 15.29
CA ILE A 385 -8.19 0.86 14.64
C ILE A 385 -8.40 2.35 14.93
N ARG A 386 -9.63 2.86 14.88
CA ARG A 386 -9.92 4.28 15.14
C ARG A 386 -9.34 4.80 16.46
N PRO A 387 -9.47 4.11 17.61
CA PRO A 387 -8.88 4.58 18.87
C PRO A 387 -7.36 4.65 18.84
N ASN A 388 -6.71 3.80 18.04
CA ASN A 388 -5.26 3.67 17.96
C ASN A 388 -4.64 4.38 16.74
N ALA A 389 -5.46 4.93 15.83
CA ALA A 389 -5.02 5.39 14.50
C ALA A 389 -3.87 6.40 14.56
N VAL A 390 -3.93 7.37 15.47
CA VAL A 390 -2.87 8.38 15.65
C VAL A 390 -1.58 7.71 16.17
N GLY A 391 -1.69 6.86 17.20
CA GLY A 391 -0.54 6.12 17.73
C GLY A 391 0.12 5.19 16.71
N LEU A 392 -0.67 4.57 15.84
CA LEU A 392 -0.17 3.73 14.75
C LEU A 392 0.63 4.54 13.72
N VAL A 393 0.18 5.75 13.36
CA VAL A 393 0.95 6.59 12.43
C VAL A 393 2.11 7.32 13.08
N ASP A 394 2.06 7.55 14.39
CA ASP A 394 3.17 8.11 15.18
C ASP A 394 4.29 7.09 15.38
N ALA A 395 3.98 5.80 15.42
CA ALA A 395 4.97 4.72 15.49
C ALA A 395 5.92 4.68 14.27
N PHE A 396 5.57 5.30 13.15
CA PHE A 396 6.51 5.51 12.04
C PHE A 396 7.63 6.50 12.35
N ALA A 397 7.48 7.28 13.44
CA ALA A 397 8.49 8.18 13.99
C ALA A 397 9.03 9.20 12.98
N PHE A 398 8.17 9.76 12.13
CA PHE A 398 8.57 10.83 11.23
C PHE A 398 8.65 12.17 11.98
N PRO A 399 9.82 12.81 12.06
CA PRO A 399 9.92 14.15 12.59
C PRO A 399 9.28 15.17 11.64
N ASP A 400 8.76 16.27 12.19
CA ASP A 400 8.04 17.30 11.43
C ASP A 400 8.85 17.84 10.24
N TYR A 401 10.18 17.99 10.37
CA TYR A 401 11.03 18.46 9.28
C TYR A 401 11.08 17.49 8.08
N LEU A 402 10.89 16.18 8.32
CA LEU A 402 10.91 15.14 7.28
C LEU A 402 9.53 14.93 6.64
N LEU A 403 8.46 15.18 7.42
CA LEU A 403 7.10 15.25 6.88
C LEU A 403 6.91 16.52 6.05
N ASN A 404 7.55 17.63 6.46
CA ASN A 404 7.47 18.94 5.83
C ASN A 404 6.02 19.33 5.48
N SER A 405 5.14 19.20 6.47
CA SER A 405 3.69 19.33 6.30
C SER A 405 3.08 20.07 7.48
N ALA A 406 2.37 21.17 7.21
CA ALA A 406 1.55 21.83 8.22
C ALA A 406 0.42 20.91 8.72
N LEU A 407 -0.17 20.13 7.82
CA LEU A 407 -1.30 19.24 8.13
C LEU A 407 -0.89 18.02 8.95
N GLY A 408 0.35 17.55 8.77
CA GLY A 408 0.91 16.39 9.46
C GLY A 408 1.68 16.71 10.73
N ALA A 409 1.58 17.93 11.26
CA ALA A 409 2.29 18.35 12.45
C ALA A 409 2.05 17.44 13.67
N TYR A 410 3.12 17.05 14.36
CA TYR A 410 3.04 16.14 15.51
C TYR A 410 2.17 16.67 16.65
N ASP A 411 2.26 17.95 16.97
CA ASP A 411 1.51 18.59 18.07
C ASP A 411 0.05 18.97 17.70
N GLY A 412 -0.38 18.68 16.47
CA GLY A 412 -1.74 18.99 16.00
C GLY A 412 -2.04 20.48 15.73
N ARG A 413 -1.06 21.39 15.84
CA ARG A 413 -1.23 22.83 15.53
C ARG A 413 -1.20 23.09 14.02
N VAL A 414 -2.21 22.55 13.35
CA VAL A 414 -2.34 22.52 11.90
C VAL A 414 -2.52 23.93 11.33
N TYR A 415 -3.51 24.67 11.83
CA TYR A 415 -3.92 25.94 11.23
C TYR A 415 -2.90 27.05 11.50
N GLU A 416 -2.26 27.04 12.66
CA GLU A 416 -1.18 27.94 13.03
C GLU A 416 0.03 27.74 12.12
N ARG A 417 0.51 26.49 11.97
CA ARG A 417 1.61 26.18 11.04
C ARG A 417 1.23 26.50 9.60
N TYR A 418 0.01 26.20 9.18
CA TYR A 418 -0.44 26.48 7.83
C TYR A 418 -0.40 28.00 7.53
N THR A 419 -0.86 28.81 8.48
CA THR A 419 -0.80 30.27 8.41
C THR A 419 0.64 30.79 8.45
N GLU A 420 1.48 30.24 9.32
CA GLU A 420 2.91 30.57 9.40
C GLU A 420 3.66 30.27 8.10
N MET A 421 3.35 29.14 7.45
CA MET A 421 3.93 28.81 6.14
C MET A 421 3.43 29.77 5.06
N ALA A 422 2.12 30.11 5.07
CA ALA A 422 1.55 31.06 4.12
C ALA A 422 2.15 32.46 4.26
N THR A 423 2.37 32.97 5.48
CA THR A 423 2.95 34.32 5.68
C THR A 423 4.40 34.43 5.24
N ARG A 424 5.13 33.30 5.13
CA ARG A 424 6.50 33.25 4.63
C ARG A 424 6.61 33.25 3.11
N GLU A 425 5.50 33.02 2.38
CA GLU A 425 5.52 33.00 0.92
C GLU A 425 5.99 34.33 0.33
N PRO A 426 6.88 34.32 -0.67
CA PRO A 426 7.37 35.55 -1.30
C PRO A 426 6.26 36.47 -1.80
N LEU A 427 5.15 35.89 -2.28
CA LEU A 427 4.00 36.65 -2.80
C LEU A 427 3.30 37.49 -1.71
N ASN A 428 3.38 37.07 -0.44
CA ASN A 428 2.74 37.73 0.69
C ASN A 428 3.65 38.77 1.37
N ARG A 429 4.85 39.04 0.82
CA ARG A 429 5.77 40.06 1.37
C ARG A 429 5.30 41.49 1.17
N THR A 430 4.44 41.72 0.19
CA THR A 430 3.92 43.04 -0.17
C THR A 430 2.40 42.96 -0.31
N GLU A 431 1.68 43.96 0.20
CA GLU A 431 0.21 44.03 0.04
C GLU A 431 -0.19 44.25 -1.42
N VAL A 432 0.63 44.99 -2.18
CA VAL A 432 0.41 45.24 -3.61
C VAL A 432 1.39 44.40 -4.42
N VAL A 433 0.84 43.49 -5.21
CA VAL A 433 1.64 42.57 -6.04
C VAL A 433 2.40 43.32 -7.13
N GLU A 434 3.60 42.83 -7.44
CA GLU A 434 4.36 43.30 -8.60
C GLU A 434 3.51 43.12 -9.88
N GLY A 435 3.50 44.13 -10.75
CA GLY A 435 2.66 44.14 -11.94
C GLY A 435 1.26 44.76 -11.74
N TYR A 436 0.85 45.09 -10.51
CA TYR A 436 -0.45 45.70 -10.24
C TYR A 436 -0.66 47.00 -11.05
N GLU A 437 0.31 47.92 -10.99
CA GLU A 437 0.22 49.22 -11.67
C GLU A 437 0.18 49.08 -13.20
N GLN A 438 0.90 48.10 -13.75
CA GLN A 438 1.02 47.88 -15.20
C GLN A 438 -0.18 47.10 -15.78
N TYR A 439 -0.68 46.11 -15.04
CA TYR A 439 -1.56 45.08 -15.60
C TYR A 439 -2.92 44.96 -14.90
N ILE A 440 -3.10 45.51 -13.70
CA ILE A 440 -4.36 45.39 -12.94
C ILE A 440 -5.04 46.75 -12.83
N ARG A 441 -4.32 47.76 -12.31
CA ARG A 441 -4.85 49.12 -12.09
C ARG A 441 -5.48 49.75 -13.34
N PRO A 442 -4.94 49.58 -14.56
CA PRO A 442 -5.57 50.14 -15.77
C PRO A 442 -6.94 49.55 -16.09
N PHE A 443 -7.23 48.31 -15.65
CA PHE A 443 -8.52 47.65 -15.87
C PHE A 443 -9.52 47.88 -14.74
N THR A 444 -9.04 48.13 -13.51
CA THR A 444 -9.89 48.30 -12.33
C THR A 444 -10.17 49.77 -11.99
N ASN A 445 -9.43 50.72 -12.58
CA ASN A 445 -9.67 52.15 -12.40
C ASN A 445 -10.76 52.64 -13.38
N PRO A 446 -11.95 53.07 -12.91
CA PRO A 446 -13.01 53.58 -13.77
C PRO A 446 -12.63 54.88 -14.53
N ASN A 447 -11.59 55.58 -14.06
CA ASN A 447 -11.01 56.75 -14.72
C ASN A 447 -9.67 56.44 -15.43
N GLY A 448 -9.26 55.16 -15.47
CA GLY A 448 -8.02 54.69 -16.09
C GLY A 448 -8.12 54.72 -17.61
N LEU A 449 -7.32 55.61 -18.22
CA LEU A 449 -7.15 55.82 -19.68
C LEU A 449 -8.47 55.80 -20.47
N LYS A 450 -9.17 56.94 -20.50
CA LYS A 450 -10.20 57.32 -21.50
C LYS A 450 -10.66 56.16 -22.41
N GLY A 451 -11.65 55.40 -21.93
CA GLY A 451 -12.62 54.69 -22.75
C GLY A 451 -12.07 53.88 -23.94
N LYS A 452 -11.32 52.81 -23.67
CA LYS A 452 -11.27 51.67 -24.59
C LYS A 452 -11.53 50.37 -23.83
N THR A 453 -12.80 50.08 -23.62
CA THR A 453 -13.30 48.76 -23.25
C THR A 453 -12.77 47.72 -24.26
N MET A 454 -12.59 46.46 -23.81
CA MET A 454 -12.01 45.34 -24.58
C MET A 454 -12.55 45.14 -26.01
N GLN A 455 -13.72 45.69 -26.35
CA GLN A 455 -14.28 45.67 -27.70
C GLN A 455 -13.39 46.32 -28.77
N SER A 456 -12.37 47.10 -28.41
CA SER A 456 -11.44 47.67 -29.38
C SER A 456 -10.11 46.90 -29.53
N ARG A 457 -9.95 45.75 -28.87
CA ARG A 457 -8.69 44.97 -28.86
C ARG A 457 -8.85 43.46 -29.17
N LEU A 458 -10.08 42.97 -29.24
CA LEU A 458 -10.43 41.69 -29.89
C LEU A 458 -10.99 42.02 -31.26
#